data_AF-A0A2V9JUV4-F1
#
_entry.id   AF-A0A2V9JUV4-F1
#
_cell.length_a   1.000
_cell.length_b   1.000
_cell.length_c   1.000
_cell.angle_alpha   90.00
_cell.angle_beta   90.00
_cell.angle_gamma   90.00
#
_symmetry.space_group_name_H-M   'P 1'
#
loop_
_entity.id
_entity.type
_entity.pdbx_description
1 polymer ?
#
loop_
_entity_poly.entity_id
_entity_poly.type
_entity_poly.pdbx_seq_one_letter_code
_entity_poly.pdbx_strand_id
1 'polypeptide(L)'
;MVYNSGDTVTLTRFRLKNPDTRAAAVEAKVWLGIPGGAPIAILNIGADGSFALPANFDADPGPVSLFTVGNSTPQGGYEFGARVLRPKTGGLLSEDIHSFSIGGAAAIPSQAGGGTKTCAAPTTLSASGTDFTPSVQVTMTRSGYGIGETVTASAFRLSNTGSSSGQVEFKLWLSPPNADPAVLLNAGADGSLSFPAMLDTDLGPLSFFTVTETAEKGDYELGARLLDPVTGAVSCFAPSSFVIAGPGRFVRPQKE
;
A
#
# COMPACT_ATOMS: atom_id res chain seq x y z
N MET A 1 1.24 16.81 -22.14
CA MET A 1 0.23 17.73 -22.73
C MET A 1 0.38 19.09 -22.07
N VAL A 2 0.21 20.20 -22.80
CA VAL A 2 0.37 21.57 -22.25
C VAL A 2 -0.97 22.31 -22.34
N TYR A 3 -1.36 22.95 -21.25
CA TYR A 3 -2.56 23.79 -21.15
C TYR A 3 -2.19 25.24 -20.80
N ASN A 4 -3.01 26.18 -21.26
CA ASN A 4 -2.89 27.62 -21.04
C ASN A 4 -4.14 28.18 -20.38
N SER A 5 -4.08 29.44 -19.94
CA SER A 5 -5.25 30.13 -19.36
C SER A 5 -6.43 30.09 -20.34
N GLY A 6 -7.61 29.70 -19.84
CA GLY A 6 -8.82 29.48 -20.62
C GLY A 6 -9.03 28.04 -21.09
N ASP A 7 -7.98 27.21 -21.14
CA ASP A 7 -8.14 25.81 -21.52
C ASP A 7 -8.85 25.01 -20.41
N THR A 8 -9.56 23.94 -20.79
CA THR A 8 -10.13 22.99 -19.82
C THR A 8 -9.38 21.67 -19.85
N VAL A 9 -8.80 21.30 -18.72
CA VAL A 9 -8.13 20.01 -18.54
C VAL A 9 -9.20 18.92 -18.55
N THR A 10 -9.11 18.01 -19.52
CA THR A 10 -10.13 16.98 -19.74
C THR A 10 -9.48 15.61 -19.86
N LEU A 11 -9.99 14.65 -19.10
CA LEU A 11 -9.74 13.23 -19.32
C LEU A 11 -10.60 12.78 -20.49
N THR A 12 -9.97 12.43 -21.61
CA THR A 12 -10.72 11.91 -22.77
C THR A 12 -11.27 10.50 -22.52
N ARG A 13 -10.64 9.76 -21.60
CA ARG A 13 -11.03 8.43 -21.18
C ARG A 13 -10.80 8.26 -19.68
N PHE A 14 -11.76 7.67 -18.98
CA PHE A 14 -11.58 7.27 -17.58
C PHE A 14 -12.32 5.97 -17.38
N ARG A 15 -11.61 4.84 -17.52
CA ARG A 15 -12.23 3.50 -17.59
C ARG A 15 -11.83 2.66 -16.40
N LEU A 16 -12.83 2.11 -15.71
CA LEU A 16 -12.65 1.10 -14.68
C LEU A 16 -13.20 -0.23 -15.19
N LYS A 17 -12.37 -1.28 -15.13
CA LYS A 17 -12.69 -2.57 -15.70
C LYS A 17 -12.30 -3.70 -14.75
N ASN A 18 -13.19 -4.68 -14.60
CA ASN A 18 -12.88 -6.01 -14.11
C ASN A 18 -13.06 -7.02 -15.26
N PRO A 19 -11.98 -7.46 -15.93
CA PRO A 19 -12.07 -8.42 -17.02
C PRO A 19 -12.33 -9.85 -16.54
N ASP A 20 -12.29 -10.11 -15.23
CA ASP A 20 -12.53 -11.43 -14.68
C ASP A 20 -14.02 -11.78 -14.68
N THR A 21 -14.29 -13.08 -14.84
CA THR A 21 -15.61 -13.71 -14.66
C THR A 21 -16.10 -13.71 -13.22
N ARG A 22 -15.28 -13.32 -12.26
CA ARG A 22 -15.62 -13.21 -10.83
C ARG A 22 -15.56 -11.76 -10.37
N ALA A 23 -16.47 -11.41 -9.46
CA ALA A 23 -16.36 -10.13 -8.76
C ALA A 23 -15.10 -10.11 -7.89
N ALA A 24 -14.47 -8.94 -7.78
CA ALA A 24 -13.25 -8.76 -7.01
C ALA A 24 -13.38 -7.54 -6.09
N ALA A 25 -13.12 -7.73 -4.80
CA ALA A 25 -12.95 -6.61 -3.87
C ALA A 25 -11.67 -5.86 -4.22
N VAL A 26 -11.77 -4.54 -4.38
CA VAL A 26 -10.64 -3.68 -4.73
C VAL A 26 -10.65 -2.43 -3.87
N GLU A 27 -9.46 -1.89 -3.66
CA GLU A 27 -9.29 -0.52 -3.21
C GLU A 27 -8.93 0.34 -4.41
N ALA A 28 -9.65 1.44 -4.63
CA ALA A 28 -9.42 2.34 -5.75
C ALA A 28 -9.03 3.73 -5.24
N LYS A 29 -7.90 4.24 -5.73
CA LYS A 29 -7.39 5.58 -5.43
C LYS A 29 -7.23 6.37 -6.72
N VAL A 30 -7.68 7.63 -6.69
CA VAL A 30 -7.54 8.61 -7.79
C VAL A 30 -7.05 9.91 -7.19
N TRP A 31 -6.04 10.53 -7.79
CA TRP A 31 -5.43 11.74 -7.27
C TRP A 31 -5.04 12.73 -8.37
N LEU A 32 -4.85 13.99 -7.95
CA LEU A 32 -4.23 15.04 -8.73
C LEU A 32 -2.94 15.50 -8.03
N GLY A 33 -1.80 15.24 -8.65
CA GLY A 33 -0.52 15.85 -8.31
C GLY A 33 -0.48 17.30 -8.81
N ILE A 34 -0.06 18.21 -7.93
CA ILE A 34 0.02 19.65 -8.21
C ILE A 34 1.48 20.15 -8.11
N PRO A 35 1.84 21.23 -8.82
CA PRO A 35 3.19 21.79 -8.74
C PRO A 35 3.57 22.18 -7.31
N GLY A 36 4.68 21.64 -6.82
CA GLY A 36 5.28 22.03 -5.53
C GLY A 36 4.46 21.67 -4.28
N GLY A 37 3.40 20.88 -4.42
CA GLY A 37 2.53 20.46 -3.32
C GLY A 37 2.34 18.95 -3.25
N ALA A 38 1.74 18.48 -2.15
CA ALA A 38 1.34 17.10 -2.02
C ALA A 38 0.17 16.76 -2.97
N PRO A 39 0.06 15.51 -3.46
CA PRO A 39 -1.08 15.07 -4.24
C PRO A 39 -2.40 15.24 -3.48
N ILE A 40 -3.46 15.59 -4.20
CA ILE A 40 -4.82 15.74 -3.68
C ILE A 40 -5.61 14.46 -4.01
N ALA A 41 -6.19 13.82 -3.01
CA ALA A 41 -7.10 12.70 -3.22
C ALA A 41 -8.42 13.19 -3.85
N ILE A 42 -8.82 12.57 -4.97
CA ILE A 42 -10.10 12.78 -5.63
C ILE A 42 -11.08 11.67 -5.26
N LEU A 43 -10.60 10.43 -5.26
CA LEU A 43 -11.35 9.25 -4.85
C LEU A 43 -10.45 8.35 -4.02
N ASN A 44 -10.98 7.82 -2.92
CA ASN A 44 -10.34 6.78 -2.14
C ASN A 44 -11.45 5.91 -1.54
N ILE A 45 -11.59 4.69 -2.05
CA ILE A 45 -12.72 3.80 -1.71
C ILE A 45 -12.27 2.35 -1.64
N GLY A 46 -12.90 1.57 -0.76
CA GLY A 46 -12.75 0.12 -0.73
C GLY A 46 -11.52 -0.40 0.01
N ALA A 47 -10.80 0.45 0.75
CA ALA A 47 -9.63 0.03 1.53
C ALA A 47 -9.96 -1.11 2.52
N ASP A 48 -11.18 -1.11 3.08
CA ASP A 48 -11.72 -2.16 3.97
C ASP A 48 -12.25 -3.40 3.22
N GLY A 49 -12.23 -3.40 1.89
CA GLY A 49 -12.78 -4.46 1.04
C GLY A 49 -14.28 -4.36 0.77
N SER A 50 -14.95 -3.27 1.18
CA SER A 50 -16.38 -3.05 0.96
C SER A 50 -16.74 -2.77 -0.51
N PHE A 51 -15.79 -2.31 -1.31
CA PHE A 51 -15.99 -2.01 -2.72
C PHE A 51 -15.59 -3.20 -3.59
N ALA A 52 -16.58 -3.80 -4.27
CA ALA A 52 -16.37 -4.89 -5.19
C ALA A 52 -16.67 -4.46 -6.62
N LEU A 53 -15.73 -4.70 -7.53
CA LEU A 53 -16.00 -4.62 -8.96
C LEU A 53 -16.74 -5.88 -9.40
N PRO A 54 -17.95 -5.77 -10.00
CA PRO A 54 -18.67 -6.92 -10.52
C PRO A 54 -17.86 -7.70 -11.55
N ALA A 55 -18.22 -8.97 -11.74
CA ALA A 55 -17.69 -9.78 -12.83
C ALA A 55 -17.96 -9.11 -14.19
N ASN A 56 -16.96 -9.14 -15.09
CA ASN A 56 -17.02 -8.54 -16.42
C ASN A 56 -17.38 -7.03 -16.41
N PHE A 57 -17.18 -6.33 -15.29
CA PHE A 57 -17.48 -4.91 -15.18
C PHE A 57 -16.64 -4.11 -16.17
N ASP A 58 -17.27 -3.17 -16.87
CA ASP A 58 -16.61 -2.32 -17.86
C ASP A 58 -17.37 -1.00 -17.98
N ALA A 59 -16.86 0.04 -17.33
CA ALA A 59 -17.45 1.37 -17.37
C ALA A 59 -16.40 2.41 -17.74
N ASP A 60 -16.77 3.30 -18.66
CA ASP A 60 -15.95 4.42 -19.11
C ASP A 60 -16.76 5.71 -18.99
N PRO A 61 -16.84 6.32 -17.79
CA PRO A 61 -17.49 7.62 -17.59
C PRO A 61 -16.83 8.81 -18.32
N GLY A 62 -15.80 8.59 -19.14
CA GLY A 62 -15.18 9.65 -19.95
C GLY A 62 -16.10 10.19 -21.06
N PRO A 63 -15.88 11.45 -21.51
CA PRO A 63 -14.85 12.38 -21.05
C PRO A 63 -15.23 13.10 -19.74
N VAL A 64 -14.23 13.36 -18.90
CA VAL A 64 -14.40 14.07 -17.61
C VAL A 64 -13.59 15.35 -17.62
N SER A 65 -14.25 16.50 -17.53
CA SER A 65 -13.58 17.78 -17.32
C SER A 65 -13.14 17.90 -15.85
N LEU A 66 -11.84 18.08 -15.62
CA LEU A 66 -11.27 18.18 -14.28
C LEU A 66 -11.41 19.61 -13.74
N PHE A 67 -10.88 20.58 -14.47
CA PHE A 67 -10.97 22.00 -14.15
C PHE A 67 -10.60 22.88 -15.36
N THR A 68 -11.08 24.12 -15.34
CA THR A 68 -10.64 25.17 -16.28
C THR A 68 -9.42 25.89 -15.72
N VAL A 69 -8.40 26.10 -16.55
CA VAL A 69 -7.19 26.82 -16.19
C VAL A 69 -7.52 28.31 -16.09
N GLY A 70 -7.47 28.83 -14.86
CA GLY A 70 -7.65 30.25 -14.58
C GLY A 70 -6.32 30.94 -14.28
N ASN A 71 -6.38 32.25 -14.08
CA ASN A 71 -5.19 33.06 -13.76
C ASN A 71 -4.55 32.70 -12.41
N SER A 72 -5.30 32.05 -11.51
CA SER A 72 -4.81 31.59 -10.20
C SER A 72 -4.40 30.12 -10.20
N THR A 73 -4.54 29.39 -11.31
CA THR A 73 -4.10 28.00 -11.39
C THR A 73 -2.56 27.96 -11.36
N PRO A 74 -1.94 27.22 -10.43
CA PRO A 74 -0.49 27.14 -10.35
C PRO A 74 0.14 26.73 -11.69
N GLN A 75 1.18 27.43 -12.12
CA GLN A 75 1.94 27.02 -13.28
C GLN A 75 2.92 25.92 -12.88
N GLY A 76 3.18 24.98 -13.78
CA GLY A 76 4.06 23.86 -13.49
C GLY A 76 3.59 22.54 -14.08
N GLY A 77 4.28 21.48 -13.67
CA GLY A 77 3.90 20.11 -13.96
C GLY A 77 2.80 19.62 -13.03
N TYR A 78 1.88 18.86 -13.60
CA TYR A 78 0.78 18.19 -12.93
C TYR A 78 0.80 16.71 -13.27
N GLU A 79 0.10 15.91 -12.46
CA GLU A 79 -0.11 14.49 -12.67
C GLU A 79 -1.56 14.14 -12.32
N PHE A 80 -2.25 13.38 -13.17
CA PHE A 80 -3.50 12.72 -12.79
C PHE A 80 -3.25 11.22 -12.75
N GLY A 81 -3.52 10.60 -11.61
CA GLY A 81 -3.21 9.19 -11.41
C GLY A 81 -4.36 8.40 -10.82
N ALA A 82 -4.35 7.11 -11.12
CA ALA A 82 -5.25 6.12 -10.55
C ALA A 82 -4.50 4.83 -10.21
N ARG A 83 -4.85 4.22 -9.08
CA ARG A 83 -4.40 2.88 -8.70
C ARG A 83 -5.57 2.03 -8.24
N VAL A 84 -5.51 0.76 -8.61
CA VAL A 84 -6.37 -0.30 -8.09
C VAL A 84 -5.49 -1.27 -7.30
N LEU A 85 -5.82 -1.49 -6.04
CA LEU A 85 -5.07 -2.31 -5.10
C LEU A 85 -5.92 -3.46 -4.58
N ARG A 86 -5.26 -4.52 -4.11
CA ARG A 86 -5.86 -5.54 -3.25
C ARG A 86 -6.13 -4.89 -1.88
N PRO A 87 -7.38 -4.82 -1.40
CA PRO A 87 -7.70 -4.04 -0.20
C PRO A 87 -7.07 -4.62 1.07
N LYS A 88 -6.94 -5.94 1.13
CA LYS A 88 -6.37 -6.63 2.30
C LYS A 88 -4.85 -6.48 2.43
N THR A 89 -4.13 -6.45 1.31
CA THR A 89 -2.65 -6.51 1.30
C THR A 89 -2.00 -5.27 0.74
N GLY A 90 -2.77 -4.38 0.11
CA GLY A 90 -2.27 -3.21 -0.61
C GLY A 90 -1.49 -3.57 -1.87
N GLY A 91 -1.68 -4.79 -2.40
CA GLY A 91 -0.98 -5.25 -3.62
C GLY A 91 -1.47 -4.52 -4.85
N LEU A 92 -0.56 -3.98 -5.66
CA LEU A 92 -0.96 -3.34 -6.90
C LEU A 92 -1.64 -4.35 -7.84
N LEU A 93 -2.84 -4.00 -8.31
CA LEU A 93 -3.56 -4.71 -9.37
C LEU A 93 -3.43 -3.97 -10.70
N SER A 94 -3.57 -2.64 -10.69
CA SER A 94 -3.45 -1.79 -11.87
C SER A 94 -3.07 -0.36 -11.50
N GLU A 95 -2.35 0.32 -12.38
CA GLU A 95 -1.91 1.72 -12.25
C GLU A 95 -2.06 2.40 -13.61
N ASP A 96 -2.55 3.63 -13.62
CA ASP A 96 -2.50 4.51 -14.79
C ASP A 96 -2.22 5.94 -14.34
N ILE A 97 -1.19 6.57 -14.91
CA ILE A 97 -0.67 7.87 -14.48
C ILE A 97 -0.36 8.70 -15.72
N HIS A 98 -0.92 9.92 -15.77
CA HIS A 98 -0.75 10.85 -16.87
C HIS A 98 -0.23 12.20 -16.39
N SER A 99 0.94 12.59 -16.88
CA SER A 99 1.53 13.90 -16.59
C SER A 99 1.14 14.94 -17.63
N PHE A 100 0.88 16.16 -17.18
CA PHE A 100 0.63 17.33 -18.04
C PHE A 100 1.27 18.58 -17.43
N SER A 101 1.22 19.71 -18.13
CA SER A 101 1.72 20.97 -17.61
C SER A 101 0.84 22.16 -17.95
N ILE A 102 0.96 23.20 -17.13
CA ILE A 102 0.30 24.49 -17.30
C ILE A 102 1.36 25.57 -17.46
N GLY A 103 1.25 26.37 -18.53
CA GLY A 103 2.19 27.47 -18.80
C GLY A 103 3.55 27.06 -19.35
N GLY A 104 3.65 25.88 -19.98
CA GLY A 104 4.87 25.44 -20.69
C GLY A 104 6.02 24.93 -19.82
N ALA A 105 5.82 24.81 -18.51
CA ALA A 105 6.77 24.17 -17.60
C ALA A 105 6.87 22.66 -17.86
N ALA A 106 7.98 22.04 -17.44
CA ALA A 106 8.16 20.59 -17.52
C ALA A 106 7.10 19.87 -16.67
N ALA A 107 6.49 18.82 -17.23
CA ALA A 107 5.56 17.96 -16.50
C ALA A 107 6.29 17.25 -15.34
N ILE A 108 5.57 16.93 -14.25
CA ILE A 108 6.15 16.12 -13.17
C ILE A 108 6.50 14.74 -13.75
N PRO A 109 7.73 14.22 -13.53
CA PRO A 109 8.05 12.86 -13.93
C PRO A 109 7.10 11.88 -13.22
N SER A 110 6.37 11.08 -13.98
CA SER A 110 5.50 10.03 -13.45
C SER A 110 6.32 9.09 -12.55
N GLN A 111 6.02 9.07 -11.25
CA GLN A 111 6.63 8.12 -10.33
C GLN A 111 5.82 6.82 -10.35
N ALA A 112 6.10 5.96 -11.34
CA ALA A 112 5.56 4.60 -11.38
C ALA A 112 5.98 3.85 -10.11
N GLY A 113 5.00 3.46 -9.28
CA GLY A 113 5.22 2.99 -7.91
C GLY A 113 5.01 1.48 -7.73
N GLY A 114 4.73 0.75 -8.81
CA GLY A 114 4.23 -0.63 -8.75
C GLY A 114 5.21 -1.75 -8.37
N GLY A 115 6.46 -1.42 -8.02
CA GLY A 115 7.44 -2.42 -7.59
C GLY A 115 7.24 -2.87 -6.14
N THR A 116 7.60 -4.12 -5.83
CA THR A 116 7.77 -4.57 -4.44
C THR A 116 8.98 -3.86 -3.83
N LYS A 117 8.76 -2.75 -3.15
CA LYS A 117 9.77 -2.15 -2.26
C LYS A 117 9.81 -2.93 -0.96
N THR A 118 10.71 -3.92 -0.88
CA THR A 118 11.10 -4.51 0.40
C THR A 118 11.69 -3.39 1.25
N CYS A 119 11.35 -3.38 2.54
CA CYS A 119 11.86 -2.34 3.44
C CYS A 119 13.39 -2.42 3.40
N ALA A 120 14.06 -1.37 2.94
CA ALA A 120 15.50 -1.29 3.06
C ALA A 120 15.83 -1.36 4.55
N ALA A 121 16.86 -2.14 4.92
CA ALA A 121 17.55 -1.89 6.18
C ALA A 121 17.95 -0.41 6.21
N PRO A 122 18.01 0.25 7.37
CA PRO A 122 18.30 1.68 7.43
C PRO A 122 19.70 1.95 6.84
N THR A 123 19.75 2.34 5.57
CA THR A 123 20.95 2.80 4.89
C THR A 123 20.66 4.10 4.15
N THR A 124 21.67 4.95 4.19
CA THR A 124 21.66 6.40 4.01
C THR A 124 21.16 6.91 2.65
N LEU A 125 20.32 7.95 2.74
CA LEU A 125 20.08 9.07 1.82
C LEU A 125 19.98 8.79 0.30
N SER A 126 18.79 8.99 -0.24
CA SER A 126 18.61 9.44 -1.63
C SER A 126 17.75 10.71 -1.65
N ALA A 127 18.32 11.76 -2.22
CA ALA A 127 17.76 13.09 -2.28
C ALA A 127 16.71 13.19 -3.39
N SER A 128 15.44 13.28 -3.01
CA SER A 128 14.45 14.15 -3.65
C SER A 128 13.17 14.17 -2.80
N GLY A 129 12.98 15.28 -2.08
CA GLY A 129 11.64 15.79 -1.77
C GLY A 129 10.75 14.98 -0.83
N THR A 130 11.28 14.57 0.32
CA THR A 130 10.69 14.53 1.68
C THR A 130 11.59 13.62 2.50
N ASP A 131 12.17 14.13 3.60
CA ASP A 131 12.96 13.29 4.51
C ASP A 131 12.02 12.46 5.39
N PHE A 132 11.17 11.66 4.76
CA PHE A 132 10.18 10.80 5.37
C PHE A 132 10.49 9.38 4.90
N THR A 133 11.04 8.57 5.81
CA THR A 133 11.54 7.22 5.50
C THR A 133 10.85 6.20 6.41
N PRO A 134 9.54 5.97 6.22
CA PRO A 134 8.79 5.05 7.07
C PRO A 134 9.15 3.59 6.76
N SER A 135 9.28 2.77 7.80
CA SER A 135 9.47 1.34 7.67
C SER A 135 8.71 0.56 8.75
N VAL A 136 8.38 -0.68 8.42
CA VAL A 136 7.85 -1.69 9.33
C VAL A 136 8.78 -2.91 9.27
N GLN A 137 9.04 -3.52 10.42
CA GLN A 137 9.80 -4.76 10.53
C GLN A 137 9.05 -5.74 11.43
N VAL A 138 8.98 -7.00 11.01
CA VAL A 138 8.29 -8.07 11.74
C VAL A 138 9.23 -9.26 11.87
N THR A 139 9.53 -9.63 13.11
CA THR A 139 10.39 -10.77 13.43
C THR A 139 9.56 -11.80 14.18
N MET A 140 9.37 -12.98 13.56
CA MET A 140 8.74 -14.10 14.26
C MET A 140 9.67 -14.68 15.32
N THR A 141 9.10 -15.11 16.44
CA THR A 141 9.84 -15.84 17.48
C THR A 141 10.46 -17.14 16.95
N ARG A 142 9.80 -17.78 15.97
CA ARG A 142 10.21 -19.05 15.34
C ARG A 142 9.71 -19.12 13.91
N SER A 143 10.36 -19.95 13.10
CA SER A 143 9.89 -20.28 11.75
C SER A 143 8.91 -21.46 11.71
N GLY A 144 8.58 -22.06 12.86
CA GLY A 144 7.65 -23.19 12.92
C GLY A 144 6.94 -23.31 14.27
N TYR A 145 5.68 -23.73 14.23
CA TYR A 145 4.79 -23.88 15.38
C TYR A 145 4.03 -25.22 15.33
N GLY A 146 3.93 -25.88 16.48
CA GLY A 146 3.11 -27.08 16.73
C GLY A 146 1.81 -26.78 17.47
N ILE A 147 0.95 -27.79 17.60
CA ILE A 147 -0.33 -27.68 18.33
C ILE A 147 -0.06 -27.27 19.80
N GLY A 148 -0.84 -26.32 20.30
CA GLY A 148 -0.70 -25.73 21.64
C GLY A 148 0.33 -24.60 21.73
N GLU A 149 1.19 -24.42 20.73
CA GLU A 149 2.10 -23.27 20.69
C GLU A 149 1.38 -22.01 20.23
N THR A 150 1.85 -20.85 20.71
CA THR A 150 1.28 -19.54 20.33
C THR A 150 2.16 -18.85 19.31
N VAL A 151 1.58 -18.54 18.15
CA VAL A 151 2.23 -17.77 17.09
C VAL A 151 2.48 -16.36 17.61
N THR A 152 3.76 -15.98 17.69
CA THR A 152 4.21 -14.75 18.33
C THR A 152 5.28 -14.06 17.49
N ALA A 153 5.14 -12.77 17.23
CA ALA A 153 6.24 -11.93 16.75
C ALA A 153 7.05 -11.43 17.96
N SER A 154 8.37 -11.67 17.95
CA SER A 154 9.27 -11.17 18.99
C SER A 154 9.50 -9.66 18.88
N ALA A 155 9.41 -9.13 17.67
CA ALA A 155 9.52 -7.70 17.39
C ALA A 155 8.51 -7.30 16.31
N PHE A 156 7.90 -6.14 16.53
CA PHE A 156 7.03 -5.48 15.56
C PHE A 156 7.36 -4.00 15.59
N ARG A 157 8.34 -3.61 14.77
CA ARG A 157 8.94 -2.29 14.83
C ARG A 157 8.36 -1.39 13.76
N LEU A 158 7.81 -0.26 14.17
CA LEU A 158 7.43 0.84 13.30
C LEU A 158 8.46 1.95 13.48
N SER A 159 9.00 2.44 12.37
CA SER A 159 9.98 3.52 12.41
C SER A 159 9.81 4.48 11.26
N ASN A 160 10.31 5.70 11.46
CA ASN A 160 10.55 6.70 10.43
C ASN A 160 11.92 7.29 10.69
N THR A 161 12.92 6.88 9.90
CA THR A 161 14.30 7.35 10.09
C THR A 161 14.55 8.73 9.50
N GLY A 162 13.54 9.31 8.85
CA GLY A 162 13.63 10.66 8.30
C GLY A 162 13.32 11.74 9.33
N SER A 163 13.84 12.94 9.09
CA SER A 163 13.63 14.13 9.93
C SER A 163 12.26 14.82 9.76
N SER A 164 11.43 14.36 8.83
CA SER A 164 10.07 14.87 8.62
C SER A 164 9.01 13.82 9.00
N SER A 165 7.88 14.29 9.52
CA SER A 165 6.69 13.47 9.72
C SER A 165 5.96 13.26 8.39
N GLY A 166 5.23 12.14 8.27
CA GLY A 166 4.41 11.87 7.10
C GLY A 166 3.20 11.00 7.45
N GLN A 167 2.21 10.98 6.56
CA GLN A 167 1.04 10.13 6.71
C GLN A 167 1.26 8.79 6.01
N VAL A 168 0.70 7.73 6.56
CA VAL A 168 0.76 6.38 5.98
C VAL A 168 -0.59 5.72 6.06
N GLU A 169 -0.87 4.85 5.10
CA GLU A 169 -1.82 3.77 5.26
C GLU A 169 -1.07 2.50 5.68
N PHE A 170 -1.52 1.85 6.74
CA PHE A 170 -0.92 0.64 7.28
C PHE A 170 -1.83 -0.57 7.14
N LYS A 171 -1.32 -1.61 6.48
CA LYS A 171 -2.01 -2.91 6.33
C LYS A 171 -1.21 -4.02 6.98
N LEU A 172 -1.87 -4.82 7.81
CA LEU A 172 -1.36 -6.03 8.44
C LEU A 172 -2.31 -7.19 8.16
N TRP A 173 -1.78 -8.31 7.66
CA TRP A 173 -2.58 -9.48 7.33
C TRP A 173 -1.85 -10.78 7.64
N LEU A 174 -2.63 -11.86 7.76
CA LEU A 174 -2.15 -13.23 7.82
C LEU A 174 -2.58 -13.96 6.55
N SER A 175 -1.66 -14.58 5.83
CA SER A 175 -1.92 -15.45 4.67
C SER A 175 -1.78 -16.91 5.09
N PRO A 176 -2.88 -17.68 5.21
CA PRO A 176 -2.82 -19.13 5.36
C PRO A 176 -2.46 -19.84 4.04
N PRO A 177 -2.07 -21.12 4.07
CA PRO A 177 -1.59 -21.85 2.91
C PRO A 177 -2.57 -21.91 1.73
N ASN A 178 -3.87 -22.15 1.99
CA ASN A 178 -4.88 -22.32 0.94
C ASN A 178 -6.11 -21.42 1.14
N ALA A 179 -5.94 -20.27 1.80
CA ALA A 179 -7.01 -19.34 2.05
C ALA A 179 -6.63 -17.91 1.66
N ASP A 180 -7.64 -17.08 1.38
CA ASP A 180 -7.43 -15.65 1.20
C ASP A 180 -6.82 -15.04 2.46
N PRO A 181 -5.94 -14.02 2.33
CA PRO A 181 -5.43 -13.30 3.47
C PRO A 181 -6.55 -12.82 4.41
N ALA A 182 -6.33 -12.96 5.71
CA ALA A 182 -7.15 -12.40 6.76
C ALA A 182 -6.56 -11.03 7.18
N VAL A 183 -7.39 -9.99 7.19
CA VAL A 183 -6.96 -8.67 7.66
C VAL A 183 -6.88 -8.70 9.18
N LEU A 184 -5.71 -8.34 9.72
CA LEU A 184 -5.50 -8.15 11.16
C LEU A 184 -5.64 -6.68 11.55
N LEU A 185 -5.15 -5.77 10.69
CA LEU A 185 -5.30 -4.34 10.86
C LEU A 185 -5.29 -3.64 9.49
N ASN A 186 -6.16 -2.65 9.34
CA ASN A 186 -6.08 -1.66 8.29
C ASN A 186 -6.33 -0.27 8.92
N ALA A 187 -5.40 0.66 8.78
CA ALA A 187 -5.47 1.98 9.41
C ALA A 187 -4.87 3.07 8.52
N GLY A 188 -5.38 4.29 8.63
CA GLY A 188 -4.78 5.46 7.97
C GLY A 188 -5.05 5.58 6.46
N ALA A 189 -5.96 4.78 5.89
CA ALA A 189 -6.32 4.89 4.48
C ALA A 189 -6.84 6.28 4.11
N ASP A 190 -7.43 7.00 5.06
CA ASP A 190 -7.90 8.39 4.95
C ASP A 190 -6.83 9.45 5.26
N GLY A 191 -5.58 9.05 5.52
CA GLY A 191 -4.49 9.93 5.93
C GLY A 191 -4.46 10.25 7.43
N SER A 192 -5.33 9.64 8.25
CA SER A 192 -5.38 9.91 9.70
C SER A 192 -4.17 9.39 10.49
N LEU A 193 -3.44 8.41 9.95
CA LEU A 193 -2.29 7.81 10.62
C LEU A 193 -1.01 8.56 10.26
N SER A 194 -0.48 9.30 11.23
CA SER A 194 0.77 10.05 11.11
C SER A 194 1.93 9.29 11.74
N PHE A 195 3.04 9.17 11.02
CA PHE A 195 4.34 8.75 11.54
C PHE A 195 5.16 10.00 11.86
N PRO A 196 5.45 10.29 13.14
CA PRO A 196 6.32 11.39 13.53
C PRO A 196 7.72 11.27 12.93
N ALA A 197 8.41 12.40 12.79
CA ALA A 197 9.85 12.42 12.49
C ALA A 197 10.61 11.60 13.54
N MET A 198 11.62 10.86 13.10
CA MET A 198 12.47 10.04 13.99
C MET A 198 11.69 9.02 14.84
N LEU A 199 10.48 8.62 14.41
CA LEU A 199 9.72 7.57 15.09
C LEU A 199 10.56 6.30 15.14
N ASP A 200 10.62 5.69 16.31
CA ASP A 200 11.23 4.39 16.50
C ASP A 200 10.54 3.68 17.68
N THR A 201 9.66 2.74 17.36
CA THR A 201 8.84 2.07 18.37
C THR A 201 8.73 0.59 18.03
N ASP A 202 9.13 -0.24 18.98
CA ASP A 202 8.84 -1.68 18.95
C ASP A 202 7.58 -1.95 19.76
N LEU A 203 6.59 -2.56 19.11
CA LEU A 203 5.32 -2.98 19.71
C LEU A 203 5.38 -4.44 20.18
N GLY A 204 6.50 -5.12 20.00
CA GLY A 204 6.70 -6.51 20.40
C GLY A 204 6.87 -6.73 21.91
N PRO A 205 6.64 -7.97 22.40
CA PRO A 205 6.16 -9.11 21.64
C PRO A 205 4.65 -9.06 21.38
N LEU A 206 4.22 -9.50 20.19
CA LEU A 206 2.81 -9.59 19.80
C LEU A 206 2.40 -11.06 19.61
N SER A 207 1.42 -11.51 20.39
CA SER A 207 0.80 -12.84 20.22
C SER A 207 -0.44 -12.74 19.32
N PHE A 208 -0.53 -13.63 18.33
CA PHE A 208 -1.62 -13.62 17.35
C PHE A 208 -2.69 -14.66 17.66
N PHE A 209 -2.31 -15.93 17.73
CA PHE A 209 -3.23 -17.03 18.03
C PHE A 209 -2.47 -18.28 18.52
N THR A 210 -3.17 -19.11 19.28
CA THR A 210 -2.69 -20.45 19.66
C THR A 210 -3.04 -21.45 18.56
N VAL A 211 -2.07 -22.27 18.15
CA VAL A 211 -2.26 -23.31 17.15
C VAL A 211 -3.15 -24.41 17.71
N THR A 212 -4.33 -24.58 17.12
CA THR A 212 -5.27 -25.65 17.48
C THR A 212 -5.09 -26.87 16.57
N GLU A 213 -5.78 -27.96 16.89
CA GLU A 213 -5.84 -29.14 16.01
C GLU A 213 -6.48 -28.82 14.66
N THR A 214 -7.37 -27.83 14.60
CA THR A 214 -8.05 -27.38 13.39
C THR A 214 -7.26 -26.35 12.58
N ALA A 215 -6.11 -25.89 13.08
CA ALA A 215 -5.26 -24.97 12.34
C ALA A 215 -4.76 -25.65 11.05
N GLU A 216 -4.97 -24.99 9.92
CA GLU A 216 -4.48 -25.44 8.63
C GLU A 216 -2.95 -25.65 8.69
N LYS A 217 -2.46 -26.67 8.00
CA LYS A 217 -1.04 -27.04 8.03
C LYS A 217 -0.36 -26.52 6.77
N GLY A 218 0.86 -26.03 6.91
CA GLY A 218 1.65 -25.51 5.81
C GLY A 218 2.28 -24.15 6.10
N ASP A 219 2.61 -23.45 5.02
CA ASP A 219 3.28 -22.16 5.05
C ASP A 219 2.30 -21.02 5.28
N TYR A 220 2.55 -20.25 6.33
CA TYR A 220 1.86 -19.02 6.65
C TYR A 220 2.78 -17.83 6.39
N GLU A 221 2.18 -16.69 6.07
CA GLU A 221 2.87 -15.40 6.01
C GLU A 221 2.14 -14.39 6.88
N LEU A 222 2.86 -13.75 7.80
CA LEU A 222 2.44 -12.50 8.43
C LEU A 222 3.01 -11.36 7.60
N GLY A 223 2.15 -10.64 6.89
CA GLY A 223 2.56 -9.56 5.99
C GLY A 223 2.17 -8.19 6.54
N ALA A 224 3.08 -7.23 6.42
CA ALA A 224 2.85 -5.84 6.78
C ALA A 224 3.25 -4.91 5.64
N ARG A 225 2.46 -3.86 5.37
CA ARG A 225 2.74 -2.89 4.32
C ARG A 225 2.38 -1.46 4.74
N LEU A 226 3.27 -0.54 4.41
CA LEU A 226 3.07 0.90 4.49
C LEU A 226 2.88 1.46 3.08
N LEU A 227 1.80 2.20 2.89
CA LEU A 227 1.44 2.86 1.64
C LEU A 227 1.32 4.36 1.87
N ASP A 228 1.52 5.15 0.81
CA ASP A 228 1.03 6.51 0.75
C ASP A 228 -0.52 6.49 0.72
N PRO A 229 -1.22 7.17 1.63
CA PRO A 229 -2.67 7.05 1.76
C PRO A 229 -3.44 7.68 0.59
N VAL A 230 -2.85 8.65 -0.11
CA VAL A 230 -3.49 9.35 -1.24
C VAL A 230 -3.32 8.60 -2.54
N THR A 231 -2.09 8.17 -2.83
CA THR A 231 -1.71 7.59 -4.10
C THR A 231 -1.70 6.06 -4.04
N GLY A 232 -1.53 5.46 -2.86
CA GLY A 232 -1.38 4.01 -2.70
C GLY A 232 0.01 3.49 -3.08
N ALA A 233 1.00 4.38 -3.25
CA ALA A 233 2.37 3.98 -3.54
C ALA A 233 2.94 3.18 -2.38
N VAL A 234 3.66 2.09 -2.66
CA VAL A 234 4.32 1.30 -1.61
C VAL A 234 5.51 2.08 -1.06
N SER A 235 5.50 2.34 0.24
CA SER A 235 6.64 2.88 0.97
C SER A 235 7.52 1.77 1.52
N CYS A 236 6.93 0.71 2.09
CA CYS A 236 7.67 -0.45 2.61
C CYS A 236 6.77 -1.69 2.73
N PHE A 237 7.32 -2.87 2.42
CA PHE A 237 6.69 -4.17 2.57
C PHE A 237 7.59 -5.14 3.36
N ALA A 238 7.04 -5.71 4.44
CA ALA A 238 7.71 -6.64 5.34
C ALA A 238 6.90 -7.95 5.49
N PRO A 239 7.19 -8.98 4.66
CA PRO A 239 6.68 -10.32 4.86
C PRO A 239 7.50 -11.09 5.90
N SER A 240 6.85 -11.92 6.70
CA SER A 240 7.50 -12.85 7.63
C SER A 240 6.82 -14.22 7.55
N SER A 241 7.52 -15.22 7.02
CA SER A 241 6.97 -16.56 6.83
C SER A 241 7.24 -17.48 8.02
N PHE A 242 6.29 -18.36 8.31
CA PHE A 242 6.42 -19.41 9.32
C PHE A 242 5.57 -20.63 8.93
N VAL A 243 5.84 -21.79 9.54
CA VAL A 243 5.16 -23.05 9.23
C VAL A 243 4.30 -23.50 10.41
N ILE A 244 3.09 -23.98 10.15
CA ILE A 244 2.36 -24.80 11.13
C ILE A 244 2.51 -26.26 10.75
N ALA A 245 3.27 -27.01 11.56
CA ALA A 245 3.55 -28.41 11.30
C ALA A 245 2.35 -29.30 11.72
N GLY A 246 2.10 -30.35 10.93
CA GLY A 246 1.32 -31.49 11.39
C GLY A 246 2.08 -32.28 12.48
N PRO A 247 1.39 -33.14 13.24
CA PRO A 247 2.06 -34.03 14.19
C PRO A 247 3.09 -34.89 13.44
N GLY A 248 4.39 -34.66 13.68
CA GLY A 248 5.48 -35.53 13.19
C GLY A 248 6.66 -34.89 12.45
N ARG A 249 6.73 -33.56 12.26
CA ARG A 249 7.85 -32.91 11.53
C ARG A 249 8.65 -31.88 12.32
N PHE A 250 8.99 -32.18 13.57
CA PHE A 250 10.10 -31.50 14.24
C PHE A 250 11.20 -32.52 14.56
N VAL A 251 12.14 -32.68 13.64
CA VAL A 251 13.45 -33.23 13.98
C VAL A 251 14.15 -32.16 14.81
N ARG A 252 14.28 -32.39 16.12
CA ARG A 252 15.12 -31.54 16.97
C ARG A 252 16.52 -31.53 16.37
N PRO A 253 17.19 -30.36 16.23
CA PRO A 253 18.61 -30.37 15.96
C PRO A 253 19.30 -31.09 17.14
N GLN A 254 20.03 -32.15 16.82
CA GLN A 254 20.92 -32.80 17.79
C GLN A 254 21.92 -31.75 18.26
N LYS A 255 21.98 -31.52 19.57
CA LYS A 255 23.13 -30.87 20.18
C LYS A 255 24.31 -31.84 20.03
N GLU A 256 25.33 -31.42 19.29
CA GLU A 256 26.71 -31.87 19.54
C GLU A 256 27.27 -31.15 20.77
#